data_AF-A0A7C4FUY2-F1
#
_entry.id   AF-A0A7C4FUY2-F1
#
_cell.length_a   1.000
_cell.length_b   1.000
_cell.length_c   1.000
_cell.angle_alpha   90.00
_cell.angle_beta   90.00
_cell.angle_gamma   90.00
#
_symmetry.space_group_name_H-M   'P 1'
#
loop_
_entity.id
_entity.type
_entity.pdbx_description
1 polymer ?
#
loop_
_entity_poly.entity_id
_entity_poly.type
_entity_poly.pdbx_seq_one_letter_code
_entity_poly.pdbx_strand_id
1 'polypeptide(L)'
;MASDSREMWVGLGLNMEKHDALLSILGGAYPEIYHKQNNRPKGMTYFDFVISEIHGLRVKELMDHKEKGGKVFGTFCLYVPDEIINALNGLSIGLCAGTDFSIPDAETVLPRNLCALIKSFYGFKSAKICPYFEVADVVIGETTCDGKTKAYELLGDIHSVYVLEIPHRKNDDTFKLWRKEIDKFIEKAEEITGQKLTLDKLREATKMNNNKRKALQRMNSLRWNNPTPISGKDALLMNQVAFYDDVIRFTDSVNKIADELEERVAK
;
A
#
# COMPACT_ATOMS: atom_id res chain seq x y z
N MET A 1 -4.39 -2.13 -24.17
CA MET A 1 -3.88 -2.17 -22.77
C MET A 1 -3.27 -0.84 -22.36
N ALA A 2 -2.23 -0.32 -23.04
CA ALA A 2 -1.67 1.01 -22.73
C ALA A 2 -2.63 2.19 -23.02
N SER A 3 -3.50 2.07 -24.03
CA SER A 3 -4.55 3.05 -24.36
C SER A 3 -5.56 3.25 -23.24
N ASP A 4 -6.07 2.15 -22.69
CA ASP A 4 -7.19 2.14 -21.74
C ASP A 4 -6.74 2.70 -20.37
N SER A 5 -5.47 2.46 -20.01
CA SER A 5 -4.90 3.02 -18.78
C SER A 5 -4.74 4.54 -18.86
N ARG A 6 -4.42 5.09 -20.05
CA ARG A 6 -4.26 6.54 -20.21
C ARG A 6 -5.59 7.28 -20.03
N GLU A 7 -6.68 6.79 -20.63
CA GLU A 7 -8.00 7.39 -20.45
C GLU A 7 -8.44 7.35 -18.98
N MET A 8 -8.17 6.25 -18.29
CA MET A 8 -8.40 6.12 -16.86
C MET A 8 -7.61 7.17 -16.05
N TRP A 9 -6.31 7.36 -16.34
CA TRP A 9 -5.48 8.37 -15.69
C TRP A 9 -5.98 9.80 -15.90
N VAL A 10 -6.43 10.11 -17.12
CA VAL A 10 -7.06 11.41 -17.43
C VAL A 10 -8.37 11.57 -16.66
N GLY A 11 -9.19 10.52 -16.57
CA GLY A 11 -10.43 10.51 -15.80
C GLY A 11 -10.22 10.72 -14.29
N LEU A 12 -9.09 10.23 -13.75
CA LEU A 12 -8.66 10.50 -12.38
C LEU A 12 -8.08 11.91 -12.17
N GLY A 13 -7.91 12.69 -13.24
CA GLY A 13 -7.41 14.07 -13.19
C GLY A 13 -5.91 14.16 -12.92
N LEU A 14 -5.12 13.16 -13.34
CA LEU A 14 -3.67 13.17 -13.17
C LEU A 14 -3.01 14.28 -13.99
N ASN A 15 -1.90 14.80 -13.46
CA ASN A 15 -0.94 15.54 -14.26
C ASN A 15 -0.20 14.56 -15.18
N MET A 16 -0.71 14.42 -16.40
CA MET A 16 -0.21 13.44 -17.37
C MET A 16 1.26 13.64 -17.74
N GLU A 17 1.73 14.88 -17.83
CA GLU A 17 3.14 15.16 -18.14
C GLU A 17 4.06 14.57 -17.07
N LYS A 18 3.76 14.86 -15.79
CA LYS A 18 4.55 14.32 -14.67
C LYS A 18 4.37 12.83 -14.48
N HIS A 19 3.16 12.31 -14.69
CA HIS A 19 2.89 10.88 -14.60
C HIS A 19 3.65 10.09 -15.67
N ASP A 20 3.63 10.54 -16.92
CA ASP A 20 4.35 9.92 -18.03
C ASP A 20 5.88 9.97 -17.77
N ALA A 21 6.39 11.08 -17.25
CA ALA A 21 7.80 11.21 -16.87
C ALA A 21 8.21 10.21 -15.77
N LEU A 22 7.38 10.02 -14.74
CA LEU A 22 7.61 9.00 -13.71
C LEU A 22 7.66 7.59 -14.30
N LEU A 23 6.67 7.22 -15.14
CA LEU A 23 6.60 5.89 -15.74
C LEU A 23 7.81 5.60 -16.64
N SER A 24 8.30 6.60 -17.37
CA SER A 24 9.52 6.50 -18.17
C SER A 24 10.75 6.14 -17.30
N ILE A 25 10.91 6.80 -16.14
CA ILE A 25 11.99 6.51 -15.20
C ILE A 25 11.87 5.08 -14.63
N LEU A 26 10.66 4.70 -14.21
CA LEU A 26 10.42 3.36 -13.65
C LEU A 26 10.65 2.25 -14.68
N GLY A 27 10.25 2.47 -15.94
CA GLY A 27 10.43 1.53 -17.04
C GLY A 27 11.90 1.22 -17.33
N GLY A 28 12.79 2.20 -17.14
CA GLY A 28 14.24 1.99 -17.23
C GLY A 28 14.86 1.33 -15.99
N ALA A 29 14.40 1.72 -14.78
CA ALA A 29 15.00 1.26 -13.54
C ALA A 29 14.70 -0.22 -13.22
N TYR A 30 13.49 -0.71 -13.53
CA TYR A 30 13.09 -2.05 -13.13
C TYR A 30 13.92 -3.17 -13.78
N PRO A 31 14.13 -3.21 -15.11
CA PRO A 31 14.97 -4.22 -15.75
C PRO A 31 16.41 -4.21 -15.21
N GLU A 32 16.95 -3.02 -14.94
CA GLU A 32 18.30 -2.84 -14.40
C GLU A 32 18.46 -3.42 -12.99
N ILE A 33 17.45 -3.26 -12.14
CA ILE A 33 17.48 -3.73 -10.75
C ILE A 33 17.17 -5.24 -10.66
N TYR A 34 16.17 -5.71 -11.42
CA TYR A 34 15.57 -7.03 -11.25
C TYR A 34 15.95 -8.02 -12.36
N HIS A 35 15.82 -7.67 -13.64
CA HIS A 35 16.06 -8.62 -14.74
C HIS A 35 17.53 -9.03 -14.88
N LYS A 36 18.46 -8.22 -14.36
CA LYS A 36 19.89 -8.57 -14.28
C LYS A 36 20.25 -9.54 -13.15
N GLN A 37 19.33 -9.84 -12.23
CA GLN A 37 19.59 -10.80 -11.16
C GLN A 37 19.58 -12.23 -11.72
N ASN A 38 20.58 -13.02 -11.33
CA ASN A 38 20.62 -14.45 -11.64
C ASN A 38 19.83 -15.26 -10.60
N ASN A 39 19.34 -16.44 -11.00
CA ASN A 39 18.71 -17.42 -10.11
C ASN A 39 17.45 -16.92 -9.36
N ARG A 40 16.68 -16.00 -9.94
CA ARG A 40 15.40 -15.56 -9.36
C ARG A 40 14.40 -16.73 -9.26
N PRO A 41 13.53 -16.77 -8.24
CA PRO A 41 12.38 -17.67 -8.21
C PRO A 41 11.50 -17.50 -9.45
N LYS A 42 11.05 -18.61 -10.05
CA LYS A 42 10.13 -18.57 -11.19
C LYS A 42 8.83 -17.87 -10.82
N GLY A 43 8.36 -18.02 -9.58
CA GLY A 43 7.18 -17.31 -9.10
C GLY A 43 7.31 -15.78 -9.10
N MET A 44 8.52 -15.22 -9.24
CA MET A 44 8.72 -13.77 -9.37
C MET A 44 8.13 -13.17 -10.65
N THR A 45 7.79 -13.97 -11.66
CA THR A 45 7.11 -13.46 -12.88
C THR A 45 5.77 -12.79 -12.57
N TYR A 46 5.08 -13.22 -11.51
CA TYR A 46 3.87 -12.55 -11.03
C TYR A 46 4.17 -11.11 -10.59
N PHE A 47 5.23 -10.93 -9.80
CA PHE A 47 5.62 -9.61 -9.28
C PHE A 47 6.20 -8.72 -10.39
N ASP A 48 6.89 -9.31 -11.37
CA ASP A 48 7.31 -8.59 -12.58
C ASP A 48 6.09 -8.04 -13.35
N PHE A 49 5.03 -8.84 -13.49
CA PHE A 49 3.77 -8.41 -14.11
C PHE A 49 3.07 -7.30 -13.32
N VAL A 50 3.00 -7.45 -11.98
CA VAL A 50 2.40 -6.41 -11.12
C VAL A 50 3.13 -5.08 -11.29
N ILE A 51 4.45 -5.09 -11.40
CA ILE A 51 5.22 -3.86 -11.59
C ILE A 51 5.09 -3.30 -13.00
N SER A 52 5.04 -4.13 -14.04
CA SER A 52 4.77 -3.63 -15.39
C SER A 52 3.40 -2.94 -15.51
N GLU A 53 2.44 -3.36 -14.69
CA GLU A 53 1.08 -2.82 -14.63
C GLU A 53 0.81 -1.98 -13.37
N ILE A 54 1.85 -1.44 -12.72
CA ILE A 54 1.74 -0.85 -11.37
C ILE A 54 0.68 0.26 -11.28
N HIS A 55 0.52 1.05 -12.33
CA HIS A 55 -0.49 2.12 -12.42
C HIS A 55 -1.67 1.78 -13.35
N GLY A 56 -1.72 0.56 -13.88
CA GLY A 56 -2.74 0.10 -14.81
C GLY A 56 -3.79 -0.77 -14.11
N LEU A 57 -3.65 -2.09 -14.23
CA LEU A 57 -4.69 -3.05 -13.86
C LEU A 57 -5.20 -2.89 -12.41
N ARG A 58 -4.31 -2.75 -11.43
CA ARG A 58 -4.74 -2.65 -10.03
C ARG A 58 -5.50 -1.36 -9.74
N VAL A 59 -5.11 -0.24 -10.37
CA VAL A 59 -5.87 1.02 -10.26
C VAL A 59 -7.28 0.85 -10.84
N LYS A 60 -7.40 0.17 -11.98
CA LYS A 60 -8.69 -0.15 -12.56
C LYS A 60 -9.55 -1.00 -11.63
N GLU A 61 -8.98 -2.04 -11.00
CA GLU A 61 -9.71 -2.87 -10.02
C GLU A 61 -10.26 -2.03 -8.86
N LEU A 62 -9.48 -1.05 -8.37
CA LEU A 62 -9.93 -0.14 -7.32
C LEU A 62 -11.07 0.77 -7.79
N MET A 63 -11.02 1.27 -9.03
CA MET A 63 -12.11 2.05 -9.62
C MET A 63 -13.37 1.21 -9.81
N ASP A 64 -13.25 0.02 -10.38
CA ASP A 64 -14.35 -0.94 -10.56
C ASP A 64 -15.00 -1.30 -9.21
N HIS A 65 -14.21 -1.37 -8.12
CA HIS A 65 -14.72 -1.58 -6.76
C HIS A 65 -15.57 -0.40 -6.27
N LYS A 66 -15.12 0.83 -6.54
CA LYS A 66 -15.87 2.04 -6.19
C LYS A 66 -17.19 2.16 -6.96
N GLU A 67 -17.19 1.81 -8.24
CA GLU A 67 -18.41 1.78 -9.06
C GLU A 67 -19.47 0.80 -8.51
N LYS A 68 -19.02 -0.28 -7.85
CA LYS A 68 -19.89 -1.24 -7.16
C LYS A 68 -20.30 -0.82 -5.75
N GLY A 69 -20.01 0.43 -5.36
CA GLY A 69 -20.34 0.99 -4.04
C GLY A 69 -19.31 0.71 -2.94
N GLY A 70 -18.17 0.11 -3.28
CA GLY A 70 -17.05 -0.03 -2.37
C GLY A 70 -16.31 1.30 -2.13
N LYS A 71 -15.37 1.30 -1.17
CA LYS A 71 -14.52 2.46 -0.86
C LYS A 71 -13.05 2.10 -0.85
N VAL A 72 -12.19 3.07 -1.16
CA VAL A 72 -10.73 2.88 -1.16
C VAL A 72 -10.11 3.77 -0.09
N PHE A 73 -9.34 3.15 0.80
CA PHE A 73 -8.66 3.79 1.92
C PHE A 73 -7.16 3.81 1.66
N GLY A 74 -6.58 5.00 1.58
CA GLY A 74 -5.14 5.20 1.56
C GLY A 74 -4.57 5.14 2.97
N THR A 75 -3.48 4.40 3.18
CA THR A 75 -2.84 4.27 4.50
C THR A 75 -1.32 4.48 4.41
N PHE A 76 -0.71 4.89 5.52
CA PHE A 76 0.74 5.11 5.59
C PHE A 76 1.43 4.30 6.69
N CYS A 77 0.66 3.50 7.43
CA CYS A 77 1.16 2.83 8.62
C CYS A 77 0.43 1.52 8.90
N LEU A 78 1.18 0.58 9.47
CA LEU A 78 0.70 -0.76 9.84
C LEU A 78 -0.23 -0.76 11.06
N TYR A 79 -0.35 0.35 11.79
CA TYR A 79 -1.30 0.49 12.89
C TYR A 79 -2.74 0.69 12.41
N VAL A 80 -2.95 1.09 11.15
CA VAL A 80 -4.29 1.18 10.56
C VAL A 80 -4.83 -0.24 10.38
N PRO A 81 -5.99 -0.59 10.95
CA PRO A 81 -6.49 -1.96 10.93
C PRO A 81 -7.18 -2.28 9.60
N ASP A 82 -6.41 -2.82 8.64
CA ASP A 82 -6.90 -3.32 7.35
C ASP A 82 -8.10 -4.26 7.49
N GLU A 83 -8.18 -5.03 8.58
CA GLU A 83 -9.29 -5.95 8.87
C GLU A 83 -10.64 -5.24 8.95
N ILE A 84 -10.67 -4.05 9.56
CA ILE A 84 -11.90 -3.27 9.74
C ILE A 84 -12.32 -2.69 8.39
N ILE A 85 -11.36 -2.14 7.64
CA ILE A 85 -11.58 -1.60 6.29
C ILE A 85 -12.17 -2.69 5.38
N ASN A 86 -11.51 -3.86 5.32
CA ASN A 86 -11.95 -4.97 4.48
C ASN A 86 -13.31 -5.55 4.90
N ALA A 87 -13.59 -5.62 6.21
CA ALA A 87 -14.89 -6.08 6.72
C ALA A 87 -16.05 -5.14 6.34
N LEU A 88 -15.76 -3.89 6.00
CA LEU A 88 -16.74 -2.86 5.64
C LEU A 88 -16.81 -2.62 4.12
N ASN A 89 -16.43 -3.61 3.29
CA ASN A 89 -16.38 -3.48 1.84
C ASN A 89 -15.43 -2.35 1.36
N GLY A 90 -14.43 -2.01 2.18
CA GLY A 90 -13.34 -1.13 1.83
C GLY A 90 -12.13 -1.91 1.31
N LEU A 91 -11.31 -1.28 0.48
CA LEU A 91 -9.99 -1.76 0.10
C LEU A 91 -8.92 -0.83 0.68
N SER A 92 -7.93 -1.39 1.36
CA SER A 92 -6.80 -0.64 1.91
C SER A 92 -5.62 -0.67 0.93
N ILE A 93 -5.02 0.48 0.67
CA ILE A 93 -3.81 0.63 -0.15
C ILE A 93 -2.76 1.47 0.59
N GLY A 94 -1.53 0.97 0.66
CA GLY A 94 -0.41 1.71 1.25
C GLY A 94 0.13 2.75 0.27
N LEU A 95 0.14 4.02 0.69
CA LEU A 95 0.53 5.16 -0.14
C LEU A 95 1.92 5.71 0.21
N CYS A 96 2.66 5.05 1.10
CA CYS A 96 4.06 5.38 1.36
C CYS A 96 4.85 5.36 0.05
N ALA A 97 5.46 6.49 -0.29
CA ALA A 97 6.20 6.66 -1.54
C ALA A 97 7.71 6.64 -1.29
N GLY A 98 8.45 6.02 -2.21
CA GLY A 98 9.87 5.72 -2.08
C GLY A 98 10.75 6.28 -3.20
N THR A 99 10.33 7.38 -3.82
CA THR A 99 11.08 8.03 -4.91
C THR A 99 11.24 9.53 -4.69
N ASP A 100 12.38 10.06 -5.10
CA ASP A 100 12.69 11.49 -5.01
C ASP A 100 11.94 12.33 -6.05
N PHE A 101 11.30 11.69 -7.04
CA PHE A 101 10.65 12.34 -8.19
C PHE A 101 9.70 13.47 -7.79
N SER A 102 8.89 13.27 -6.76
CA SER A 102 7.88 14.23 -6.30
C SER A 102 8.36 15.15 -5.17
N ILE A 103 9.59 14.97 -4.67
CA ILE A 103 10.12 15.80 -3.56
C ILE A 103 10.14 17.29 -3.90
N PRO A 104 10.54 17.74 -5.11
CA PRO A 104 10.52 19.16 -5.45
C PRO A 104 9.13 19.79 -5.31
N ASP A 105 8.07 19.06 -5.63
CA ASP A 105 6.69 19.53 -5.50
C ASP A 105 6.29 19.68 -4.03
N ALA A 106 6.72 18.74 -3.18
CA ALA A 106 6.45 18.83 -1.76
C ALA A 106 7.22 19.96 -1.08
N GLU A 107 8.46 20.23 -1.46
CA GLU A 107 9.30 21.28 -0.85
C GLU A 107 8.82 22.71 -1.14
N THR A 108 7.81 22.88 -2.01
CA THR A 108 7.10 24.15 -2.17
C THR A 108 6.24 24.49 -0.93
N VAL A 109 5.90 23.49 -0.11
CA VAL A 109 5.05 23.62 1.09
C VAL A 109 5.74 23.05 2.33
N LEU A 110 6.40 21.91 2.21
CA LEU A 110 7.04 21.18 3.30
C LEU A 110 8.52 21.56 3.47
N PRO A 111 9.06 21.53 4.69
CA PRO A 111 10.48 21.79 4.92
C PRO A 111 11.40 20.80 4.22
N ARG A 112 12.53 21.29 3.69
CA ARG A 112 13.55 20.45 3.03
C ARG A 112 14.16 19.39 3.95
N ASN A 113 14.28 19.72 5.23
CA ASN A 113 14.83 18.85 6.28
C ASN A 113 13.81 17.85 6.85
N LEU A 114 12.72 17.59 6.15
CA LEU A 114 11.73 16.58 6.49
C LEU A 114 12.08 15.22 5.86
N CYS A 115 11.56 14.12 6.46
CA CYS A 115 11.73 12.76 5.95
C CYS A 115 11.36 12.64 4.46
N ALA A 116 12.21 12.02 3.66
CA ALA A 116 12.01 11.85 2.22
C ALA A 116 10.72 11.10 1.87
N LEU A 117 10.31 10.12 2.69
CA LEU A 117 9.03 9.41 2.51
C LEU A 117 7.83 10.36 2.60
N ILE A 118 7.88 11.32 3.53
CA ILE A 118 6.80 12.29 3.76
C ILE A 118 6.73 13.27 2.60
N LYS A 119 7.89 13.81 2.20
CA LYS A 119 8.00 14.68 1.04
C LYS A 119 7.52 13.97 -0.23
N SER A 120 7.91 12.71 -0.41
CA SER A 120 7.52 11.91 -1.57
C SER A 120 5.99 11.77 -1.66
N PHE A 121 5.32 11.23 -0.63
CA PHE A 121 3.87 11.00 -0.73
C PHE A 121 3.08 12.30 -0.83
N TYR A 122 3.52 13.37 -0.13
CA TYR A 122 2.83 14.65 -0.18
C TYR A 122 2.93 15.25 -1.58
N GLY A 123 4.13 15.21 -2.18
CA GLY A 123 4.38 15.66 -3.54
C GLY A 123 3.57 14.88 -4.58
N PHE A 124 3.41 13.56 -4.38
CA PHE A 124 2.59 12.72 -5.25
C PHE A 124 1.13 13.18 -5.30
N LYS A 125 0.57 13.57 -4.15
CA LYS A 125 -0.78 14.12 -4.09
C LYS A 125 -0.85 15.56 -4.58
N SER A 126 0.01 16.46 -4.09
CA SER A 126 -0.07 17.88 -4.42
C SER A 126 0.11 18.15 -5.92
N ALA A 127 0.94 17.36 -6.60
CA ALA A 127 1.17 17.46 -8.03
C ALA A 127 0.27 16.53 -8.88
N LYS A 128 -0.68 15.81 -8.26
CA LYS A 128 -1.60 14.86 -8.91
C LYS A 128 -0.89 13.83 -9.80
N ILE A 129 0.17 13.22 -9.28
CA ILE A 129 1.02 12.29 -10.05
C ILE A 129 0.56 10.84 -9.85
N CYS A 130 0.12 10.47 -8.65
CA CYS A 130 -0.12 9.07 -8.29
C CYS A 130 -1.61 8.67 -8.46
N PRO A 131 -1.95 7.73 -9.34
CA PRO A 131 -3.33 7.25 -9.50
C PRO A 131 -3.88 6.59 -8.25
N TYR A 132 -3.04 5.91 -7.46
CA TYR A 132 -3.47 5.31 -6.18
C TYR A 132 -3.95 6.37 -5.18
N PHE A 133 -3.35 7.57 -5.20
CA PHE A 133 -3.78 8.66 -4.34
C PHE A 133 -5.09 9.28 -4.83
N GLU A 134 -5.25 9.42 -6.16
CA GLU A 134 -6.49 9.98 -6.73
C GLU A 134 -7.69 9.03 -6.67
N VAL A 135 -7.46 7.71 -6.68
CA VAL A 135 -8.54 6.73 -6.52
C VAL A 135 -8.97 6.58 -5.05
N ALA A 136 -8.12 6.89 -4.08
CA ALA A 136 -8.46 6.83 -2.66
C ALA A 136 -9.62 7.80 -2.33
N ASP A 137 -10.64 7.33 -1.61
CA ASP A 137 -11.74 8.16 -1.12
C ASP A 137 -11.33 8.95 0.13
N VAL A 138 -10.47 8.34 0.96
CA VAL A 138 -9.97 8.89 2.21
C VAL A 138 -8.57 8.37 2.48
N VAL A 139 -7.76 9.21 3.12
CA VAL A 139 -6.49 8.83 3.73
C VAL A 139 -6.68 8.64 5.23
N ILE A 140 -6.15 7.54 5.76
CA ILE A 140 -6.03 7.32 7.18
C ILE A 140 -4.59 7.68 7.60
N GLY A 141 -4.48 8.82 8.29
CA GLY A 141 -3.25 9.25 8.94
C GLY A 141 -3.13 8.70 10.36
N GLU A 142 -1.96 8.88 10.96
CA GLU A 142 -1.67 8.41 12.31
C GLU A 142 -0.65 9.30 13.05
N THR A 143 -0.78 9.44 14.37
CA THR A 143 0.12 10.29 15.18
C THR A 143 1.43 9.61 15.60
N THR A 144 2.16 9.04 14.62
CA THR A 144 3.41 8.29 14.89
C THR A 144 4.64 9.18 15.04
N CYS A 145 5.01 9.94 13.99
CA CYS A 145 6.13 10.87 14.02
C CYS A 145 5.65 12.29 13.73
N ASP A 146 6.38 13.29 14.25
CA ASP A 146 6.02 14.70 14.13
C ASP A 146 5.76 15.11 12.68
N GLY A 147 6.65 14.68 11.77
CA GLY A 147 6.54 15.00 10.36
C GLY A 147 5.25 14.52 9.73
N LYS A 148 4.81 13.29 10.04
CA LYS A 148 3.57 12.73 9.48
C LYS A 148 2.36 13.40 10.10
N THR A 149 2.34 13.53 11.43
CA THR A 149 1.26 14.20 12.17
C THR A 149 0.97 15.59 11.59
N LYS A 150 2.01 16.41 11.39
CA LYS A 150 1.86 17.76 10.82
C LYS A 150 1.57 17.75 9.32
N ALA A 151 2.14 16.81 8.56
CA ALA A 151 1.85 16.70 7.13
C ALA A 151 0.39 16.31 6.86
N TYR A 152 -0.26 15.55 7.75
CA TYR A 152 -1.68 15.19 7.61
C TYR A 152 -2.63 16.38 7.73
N GLU A 153 -2.29 17.40 8.52
CA GLU A 153 -3.08 18.64 8.59
C GLU A 153 -3.10 19.33 7.22
N LEU A 154 -1.92 19.51 6.61
CA LEU A 154 -1.79 20.12 5.27
C LEU A 154 -2.37 19.23 4.16
N LEU A 155 -2.25 17.91 4.29
CA LEU A 155 -2.85 16.97 3.36
C LEU A 155 -4.38 17.05 3.41
N GLY A 156 -4.95 17.36 4.58
CA GLY A 156 -6.39 17.58 4.79
C GLY A 156 -6.96 18.71 3.95
N ASP A 157 -6.14 19.68 3.54
CA ASP A 157 -6.56 20.79 2.66
C ASP A 157 -6.77 20.35 1.20
N ILE A 158 -6.17 19.22 0.80
CA ILE A 158 -6.16 18.75 -0.61
C ILE A 158 -6.69 17.32 -0.78
N HIS A 159 -7.03 16.64 0.32
CA HIS A 159 -7.61 15.30 0.32
C HIS A 159 -8.40 15.03 1.60
N SER A 160 -9.36 14.11 1.56
CA SER A 160 -10.04 13.69 2.79
C SER A 160 -9.08 12.92 3.68
N VAL A 161 -8.92 13.35 4.94
CA VAL A 161 -8.01 12.73 5.91
C VAL A 161 -8.75 12.46 7.22
N TYR A 162 -8.57 11.26 7.77
CA TYR A 162 -8.94 10.91 9.13
C TYR A 162 -7.68 10.45 9.88
N VAL A 163 -7.41 11.01 11.06
CA VAL A 163 -6.19 10.71 11.81
C VAL A 163 -6.49 9.85 13.03
N LEU A 164 -5.80 8.72 13.14
CA LEU A 164 -5.79 7.87 14.33
C LEU A 164 -4.79 8.39 15.37
N GLU A 165 -5.21 8.50 16.63
CA GLU A 165 -4.28 8.79 17.72
C GLU A 165 -3.56 7.50 18.17
N ILE A 166 -2.25 7.41 17.89
CA ILE A 166 -1.42 6.28 18.32
C ILE A 166 -0.77 6.60 19.66
N PRO A 167 -1.00 5.81 20.72
CA PRO A 167 -0.31 6.03 21.99
C PRO A 167 1.19 5.74 21.89
N HIS A 168 1.99 6.51 22.61
CA HIS A 168 3.46 6.38 22.61
C HIS A 168 4.02 5.42 23.66
N ARG A 169 3.16 4.82 24.49
CA ARG A 169 3.53 3.83 25.50
C ARG A 169 2.66 2.57 25.35
N LYS A 170 3.13 1.47 25.93
CA LYS A 170 2.41 0.19 25.98
C LYS A 170 2.17 -0.19 27.44
N ASN A 171 1.06 0.26 27.97
CA ASN A 171 0.57 -0.04 29.32
C ASN A 171 -0.96 -0.07 29.33
N ASP A 172 -1.58 -0.41 30.47
CA ASP A 172 -3.04 -0.58 30.54
C ASP A 172 -3.84 0.67 30.16
N ASP A 173 -3.33 1.86 30.50
CA ASP A 173 -4.01 3.13 30.19
C ASP A 173 -3.95 3.44 28.69
N THR A 174 -2.79 3.28 28.09
CA THR A 174 -2.60 3.46 26.64
C THR A 174 -3.29 2.37 25.82
N PHE A 175 -3.45 1.15 26.36
CA PHE A 175 -4.27 0.12 25.74
C PHE A 175 -5.75 0.52 25.69
N LYS A 176 -6.29 1.08 26.77
CA LYS A 176 -7.67 1.61 26.79
C LYS A 176 -7.86 2.76 25.82
N LEU A 177 -6.89 3.67 25.73
CA LEU A 177 -6.88 4.75 24.75
C LEU A 177 -6.91 4.18 23.32
N TRP A 178 -5.99 3.27 23.00
CA TRP A 178 -5.94 2.64 21.68
C TRP A 178 -7.23 1.92 21.34
N ARG A 179 -7.82 1.18 22.29
CA ARG A 179 -9.10 0.52 22.09
C ARG A 179 -10.21 1.51 21.70
N LYS A 180 -10.27 2.66 22.40
CA LYS A 180 -11.24 3.72 22.09
C LYS A 180 -11.00 4.34 20.72
N GLU A 181 -9.75 4.52 20.31
CA GLU A 181 -9.41 4.99 18.96
C GLU A 181 -9.84 4.00 17.88
N ILE A 182 -9.71 2.69 18.13
CA ILE A 182 -10.27 1.66 17.24
C ILE A 182 -11.80 1.76 17.16
N ASP A 183 -12.49 1.96 18.28
CA ASP A 183 -13.95 2.09 18.28
C ASP A 183 -14.40 3.33 17.47
N LYS A 184 -13.73 4.48 17.63
CA LYS A 184 -13.97 5.68 16.81
C LYS A 184 -13.69 5.44 15.32
N PHE A 185 -12.62 4.70 15.02
CA PHE A 185 -12.28 4.37 13.64
C PHE A 185 -13.35 3.48 13.00
N ILE A 186 -13.90 2.51 13.74
CA ILE A 186 -15.02 1.70 13.27
C ILE A 186 -16.20 2.61 12.90
N GLU A 187 -16.62 3.50 13.82
CA GLU A 187 -17.72 4.43 13.55
C GLU A 187 -17.47 5.27 12.28
N LYS A 188 -16.25 5.80 12.12
CA LYS A 188 -15.91 6.59 10.94
C LYS A 188 -15.87 5.76 9.66
N ALA A 189 -15.32 4.54 9.71
CA ALA A 189 -15.29 3.65 8.56
C ALA A 189 -16.70 3.20 8.15
N GLU A 190 -17.60 2.96 9.10
CA GLU A 190 -19.02 2.69 8.82
C GLU A 190 -19.71 3.89 8.15
N GLU A 191 -19.43 5.12 8.62
CA GLU A 191 -19.94 6.35 7.99
C GLU A 191 -19.48 6.47 6.53
N ILE A 192 -18.19 6.25 6.27
CA ILE A 192 -17.60 6.37 4.93
C ILE A 192 -18.13 5.32 3.97
N THR A 193 -18.29 4.08 4.45
CA THR A 193 -18.69 2.93 3.63
C THR A 193 -20.20 2.76 3.53
N GLY A 194 -20.97 3.33 4.46
CA GLY A 194 -22.39 3.03 4.64
C GLY A 194 -22.67 1.59 5.08
N GLN A 195 -21.63 0.83 5.47
CA GLN A 195 -21.73 -0.56 5.91
C GLN A 195 -21.64 -0.65 7.43
N LYS A 196 -22.32 -1.64 8.01
CA LYS A 196 -22.17 -1.97 9.44
C LYS A 196 -21.22 -3.13 9.65
N LEU A 197 -20.36 -3.00 10.66
CA LEU A 197 -19.43 -4.02 11.07
C LEU A 197 -20.19 -5.11 11.82
N THR A 198 -20.04 -6.35 11.36
CA THR A 198 -20.53 -7.51 12.08
C THR A 198 -19.36 -8.38 12.51
N LEU A 199 -19.58 -9.18 13.55
CA LEU A 199 -18.56 -10.11 14.04
C LEU A 199 -18.11 -11.08 12.95
N ASP A 200 -19.03 -11.57 12.12
CA ASP A 200 -18.70 -12.53 11.06
C ASP A 200 -17.88 -11.89 9.94
N LYS A 201 -18.26 -10.69 9.46
CA LYS A 201 -17.46 -9.93 8.49
C LYS A 201 -16.07 -9.63 9.04
N LEU A 202 -15.96 -9.23 10.31
CA LEU A 202 -14.68 -8.96 10.95
C LEU A 202 -13.80 -10.22 11.04
N ARG A 203 -14.39 -11.37 11.40
CA ARG A 203 -13.69 -12.66 11.47
C ARG A 203 -13.17 -13.08 10.09
N GLU A 204 -13.98 -12.96 9.05
CA GLU A 204 -13.59 -13.27 7.68
C GLU A 204 -12.44 -12.38 7.21
N ALA A 205 -12.57 -11.05 7.36
CA ALA A 205 -11.53 -10.10 7.00
C ALA A 205 -10.24 -10.32 7.81
N THR A 206 -10.35 -10.64 9.10
CA THR A 206 -9.21 -10.96 9.97
C THR A 206 -8.50 -12.23 9.49
N LYS A 207 -9.24 -13.29 9.16
CA LYS A 207 -8.66 -14.52 8.60
C LYS A 207 -7.95 -14.25 7.28
N MET A 208 -8.57 -13.47 6.40
CA MET A 208 -8.00 -13.08 5.11
C MET A 208 -6.65 -12.33 5.29
N ASN A 209 -6.63 -11.28 6.12
CA ASN A 209 -5.40 -10.50 6.37
C ASN A 209 -4.33 -11.31 7.11
N ASN A 210 -4.72 -12.17 8.05
CA ASN A 210 -3.78 -13.06 8.73
C ASN A 210 -3.17 -14.09 7.78
N ASN A 211 -3.91 -14.59 6.79
CA ASN A 211 -3.35 -15.47 5.77
C ASN A 211 -2.29 -14.75 4.93
N LYS A 212 -2.52 -13.49 4.52
CA LYS A 212 -1.49 -12.64 3.88
C LYS A 212 -0.22 -12.54 4.73
N ARG A 213 -0.37 -12.22 6.01
CA ARG A 213 0.77 -12.10 6.95
C ARG A 213 1.50 -13.43 7.14
N LYS A 214 0.77 -14.54 7.26
CA LYS A 214 1.36 -15.89 7.38
C LYS A 214 2.13 -16.29 6.13
N ALA A 215 1.62 -16.00 4.93
CA ALA A 215 2.34 -16.28 3.69
C ALA A 215 3.67 -15.51 3.62
N LEU A 216 3.65 -14.22 3.96
CA LEU A 216 4.88 -13.40 4.05
C LEU A 216 5.86 -13.94 5.10
N GLN A 217 5.37 -14.33 6.28
CA GLN A 217 6.19 -14.91 7.35
C GLN A 217 6.81 -16.25 6.91
N ARG A 218 6.04 -17.12 6.25
CA ARG A 218 6.51 -18.39 5.69
C ARG A 218 7.65 -18.15 4.72
N MET A 219 7.43 -17.33 3.68
CA MET A 219 8.46 -16.96 2.72
C MET A 219 9.70 -16.36 3.41
N ASN A 220 9.50 -15.45 4.37
CA ASN A 220 10.60 -14.79 5.05
C ASN A 220 11.43 -15.75 5.92
N SER A 221 10.81 -16.76 6.54
CA SER A 221 11.51 -17.77 7.33
C SER A 221 12.48 -18.63 6.49
N LEU A 222 12.15 -18.87 5.22
CA LEU A 222 13.00 -19.64 4.31
C LEU A 222 14.32 -18.93 3.98
N ARG A 223 14.38 -17.61 4.18
CA ARG A 223 15.60 -16.79 3.99
C ARG A 223 16.65 -17.02 5.08
N TRP A 224 16.34 -17.77 6.13
CA TRP A 224 17.32 -18.17 7.16
C TRP A 224 18.23 -19.32 6.72
N ASN A 225 17.89 -20.01 5.64
CA ASN A 225 18.70 -21.09 5.09
C ASN A 225 20.00 -20.56 4.45
N ASN A 226 21.02 -21.42 4.41
CA ASN A 226 22.28 -21.14 3.76
C ASN A 226 22.59 -22.25 2.72
N PRO A 227 22.62 -21.95 1.41
CA PRO A 227 22.45 -20.62 0.82
C PRO A 227 21.01 -20.09 0.93
N THR A 228 20.84 -18.76 0.96
CA THR A 228 19.51 -18.14 0.94
C THR A 228 18.82 -18.44 -0.41
N PRO A 229 17.58 -18.97 -0.42
CA PRO A 229 16.94 -19.46 -1.66
C PRO A 229 16.38 -18.33 -2.54
N ILE A 230 16.31 -17.10 -2.01
CA ILE A 230 15.82 -15.88 -2.68
C ILE A 230 16.70 -14.68 -2.32
N SER A 231 16.80 -13.71 -3.25
CA SER A 231 17.52 -12.46 -3.02
C SER A 231 16.76 -11.52 -2.08
N GLY A 232 17.49 -10.63 -1.39
CA GLY A 232 16.87 -9.58 -0.57
C GLY A 232 16.05 -8.57 -1.39
N LYS A 233 16.40 -8.35 -2.66
CA LYS A 233 15.66 -7.45 -3.57
C LYS A 233 14.28 -8.02 -3.93
N ASP A 234 14.22 -9.29 -4.34
CA ASP A 234 12.94 -9.94 -4.66
C ASP A 234 12.07 -10.07 -3.39
N ALA A 235 12.68 -10.37 -2.23
CA ALA A 235 11.96 -10.38 -0.95
C ALA A 235 11.41 -9.00 -0.55
N LEU A 236 12.17 -7.92 -0.80
CA LEU A 236 11.71 -6.56 -0.57
C LEU A 236 10.55 -6.18 -1.51
N LEU A 237 10.67 -6.53 -2.79
CA LEU A 237 9.63 -6.26 -3.79
C LEU A 237 8.29 -6.87 -3.38
N MET A 238 8.29 -8.12 -2.93
CA MET A 238 7.06 -8.77 -2.43
C MET A 238 6.45 -8.00 -1.26
N ASN A 239 7.26 -7.54 -0.30
CA ASN A 239 6.76 -6.75 0.82
C ASN A 239 6.19 -5.39 0.37
N GLN A 240 6.77 -4.77 -0.66
CA GLN A 240 6.26 -3.51 -1.23
C GLN A 240 4.91 -3.72 -1.94
N VAL A 241 4.79 -4.80 -2.72
CA VAL A 241 3.56 -5.15 -3.44
C VAL A 241 2.41 -5.51 -2.49
N ALA A 242 2.72 -6.05 -1.30
CA ALA A 242 1.74 -6.42 -0.26
C ALA A 242 0.83 -5.27 0.21
N PHE A 243 1.26 -4.03 -0.04
CA PHE A 243 0.55 -2.82 0.36
C PHE A 243 -0.56 -2.40 -0.60
N TYR A 244 -0.53 -2.80 -1.88
CA TYR A 244 -1.51 -2.32 -2.86
C TYR A 244 -2.19 -3.42 -3.67
N ASP A 245 -1.63 -4.62 -3.73
CA ASP A 245 -2.22 -5.73 -4.46
C ASP A 245 -3.48 -6.30 -3.77
N ASP A 246 -4.25 -7.10 -4.50
CA ASP A 246 -5.39 -7.82 -3.94
C ASP A 246 -4.91 -8.83 -2.88
N VAL A 247 -5.60 -8.86 -1.73
CA VAL A 247 -5.13 -9.62 -0.56
C VAL A 247 -5.09 -11.12 -0.84
N ILE A 248 -6.09 -11.67 -1.55
CA ILE A 248 -6.19 -13.11 -1.81
C ILE A 248 -5.17 -13.50 -2.89
N ARG A 249 -5.19 -12.79 -4.02
CA ARG A 249 -4.27 -13.03 -5.15
C ARG A 249 -2.81 -12.92 -4.72
N PHE A 250 -2.47 -11.88 -3.95
CA PHE A 250 -1.13 -11.71 -3.38
C PHE A 250 -0.74 -12.88 -2.48
N THR A 251 -1.63 -13.29 -1.58
CA THR A 251 -1.38 -14.40 -0.65
C THR A 251 -1.09 -15.70 -1.39
N ASP A 252 -1.86 -16.01 -2.43
CA ASP A 252 -1.67 -17.21 -3.24
C ASP A 252 -0.33 -17.17 -4.00
N SER A 253 0.02 -16.02 -4.57
CA SER A 253 1.31 -15.84 -5.26
C SER A 253 2.51 -15.99 -4.32
N VAL A 254 2.45 -15.42 -3.11
CA VAL A 254 3.52 -15.59 -2.11
C VAL A 254 3.64 -17.04 -1.65
N ASN A 255 2.53 -17.75 -1.46
CA ASN A 255 2.58 -19.18 -1.09
C ASN A 255 3.21 -20.04 -2.18
N LYS A 256 2.89 -19.80 -3.46
CA LYS A 256 3.53 -20.50 -4.59
C LYS A 256 5.04 -20.28 -4.63
N ILE A 257 5.49 -19.06 -4.32
CA ILE A 257 6.92 -18.79 -4.18
C ILE A 257 7.48 -19.55 -2.98
N ALA A 258 6.82 -19.53 -1.83
CA ALA A 258 7.28 -20.27 -0.66
C ALA A 258 7.46 -21.77 -0.95
N ASP A 259 6.52 -22.38 -1.69
CA ASP A 259 6.62 -23.77 -2.15
C ASP A 259 7.88 -23.98 -3.02
N GLU A 260 8.13 -23.10 -4.01
CA GLU A 260 9.35 -23.14 -4.83
C GLU A 260 10.64 -22.98 -3.98
N LEU A 261 10.61 -22.09 -2.98
CA LEU A 261 11.76 -21.85 -2.10
C LEU A 261 12.03 -23.06 -1.18
N GLU A 262 11.00 -23.76 -0.72
CA GLU A 262 11.15 -25.01 0.04
C GLU A 262 11.83 -26.10 -0.82
N GLU A 263 11.45 -26.23 -2.09
CA GLU A 263 12.14 -27.15 -3.02
C GLU A 263 13.61 -26.78 -3.26
N ARG A 264 13.95 -25.48 -3.25
CA ARG A 264 15.33 -25.01 -3.38
C ARG A 264 16.16 -25.31 -2.14
N VAL A 265 15.58 -25.18 -0.95
CA VAL A 265 16.24 -25.44 0.34
C VAL A 265 16.48 -26.93 0.56
N ALA A 266 15.62 -27.80 0.02
CA ALA A 266 15.75 -29.25 0.16
C ALA A 266 16.86 -29.88 -0.71
N LYS A 267 17.47 -29.12 -1.62
CA LYS A 267 18.56 -29.56 -2.51
C LYS A 267 19.93 -29.23 -1.93
#